data_AF-A0AAJ0X9Y0-F1
#
_entry.id   AF-A0AAJ0X9Y0-F1
#
_cell.length_a   1.000
_cell.length_b   1.000
_cell.length_c   1.000
_cell.angle_alpha   90.00
_cell.angle_beta   90.00
_cell.angle_gamma   90.00
#
_symmetry.space_group_name_H-M   'P 1'
#
loop_
_entity.id
_entity.type
_entity.pdbx_description
1 polymer ?
#
loop_
_entity_poly.entity_id
_entity_poly.type
_entity_poly.pdbx_seq_one_letter_code
_entity_poly.pdbx_strand_id
1 'polypeptide(L)'
;MRDAHLPDRLPSPPRLREARPTRLRRSVVAVLVAVVAVAALTVGSCAEAARDTRGDQVYRILKQQRLLEDYMPEAMDDIMASLIAATGQWDGFRINRPYRQGLVNVYMVDTGRLRDRNPLAELEIPIHGLAGNALADEVSGILLVDTGLLKSFVTAAILYATTEMDTLAAVGAISARGIDAFRDIWDPKRNRALLSADYTTPWVQYASGAAAFLLAHEMGHLAIGRDDPSRRLPPMRFASKADRDLFWACPDLIQRKYAAIQALERAADDFAVELLSQITFPPGVLTEPMLRYEVGANWYIVYSIGNQMVRALSATNSPFIRRMLQVQFGPEVFAMLDANRTDDRPGSVQVFFPETHPANIRRAHDSLKRLEQSPYSVARFQPSTSAAKIAMFELFVQAQCRDLKDRYGGS
;
A
#
# COMPACT_ATOMS: atom_id res chain seq x y z
N MET A 1 -42.80 -67.56 54.57
CA MET A 1 -41.93 -67.66 55.75
C MET A 1 -41.71 -66.24 56.25
N ARG A 2 -42.35 -65.93 57.39
CA ARG A 2 -42.15 -64.80 58.32
C ARG A 2 -42.31 -63.35 57.84
N ASP A 3 -43.44 -62.80 58.29
CA ASP A 3 -43.68 -61.41 58.71
C ASP A 3 -42.52 -60.77 59.49
N ALA A 4 -42.41 -59.44 59.43
CA ALA A 4 -42.81 -58.56 60.54
C ALA A 4 -42.08 -57.20 60.57
N HIS A 5 -42.89 -56.16 60.80
CA HIS A 5 -42.64 -54.98 61.64
C HIS A 5 -41.58 -53.91 61.26
N LEU A 6 -42.11 -52.78 60.77
CA LEU A 6 -41.79 -51.44 61.29
C LEU A 6 -42.02 -51.41 62.81
N PRO A 7 -41.19 -50.70 63.60
CA PRO A 7 -41.57 -49.31 63.92
C PRO A 7 -40.43 -48.32 64.22
N ASP A 8 -40.88 -47.07 64.36
CA ASP A 8 -40.41 -45.99 65.23
C ASP A 8 -39.25 -45.05 64.86
N ARG A 9 -39.72 -43.82 64.55
CA ARG A 9 -39.17 -42.49 64.74
C ARG A 9 -38.25 -42.35 65.96
N LEU A 10 -37.20 -41.53 65.81
CA LEU A 10 -36.63 -40.55 66.77
C LEU A 10 -35.44 -39.85 66.08
N PRO A 11 -34.92 -38.71 66.56
CA PRO A 11 -35.57 -37.40 66.76
C PRO A 11 -34.98 -36.32 65.82
N SER A 12 -35.76 -35.27 65.55
CA SER A 12 -35.34 -34.10 64.80
C SER A 12 -34.20 -33.34 65.50
N PRO A 13 -33.20 -32.83 64.77
CA PRO A 13 -32.15 -32.00 65.36
C PRO A 13 -32.72 -30.66 65.89
N PRO A 14 -32.11 -30.08 66.93
CA PRO A 14 -32.60 -28.87 67.57
C PRO A 14 -32.59 -27.68 66.60
N ARG A 15 -33.71 -26.95 66.56
CA ARG A 15 -33.81 -25.65 65.90
C ARG A 15 -32.85 -24.68 66.59
N LEU A 16 -31.75 -24.36 65.91
CA LEU A 16 -30.90 -23.23 66.26
C LEU A 16 -31.75 -21.96 66.18
N ARG A 17 -31.92 -21.32 67.34
CA ARG A 17 -32.45 -19.96 67.47
C ARG A 17 -31.68 -19.04 66.53
N GLU A 18 -32.38 -18.40 65.60
CA GLU A 18 -31.88 -17.25 64.87
C GLU A 18 -31.50 -16.15 65.87
N ALA A 19 -30.20 -15.97 66.09
CA ALA A 19 -29.70 -14.74 66.65
C ALA A 19 -29.93 -13.65 65.60
N ARG A 20 -30.89 -12.76 65.86
CA ARG A 20 -31.06 -11.52 65.11
C ARG A 20 -29.70 -10.80 65.02
N PRO A 21 -29.11 -10.63 63.83
CA PRO A 21 -27.95 -9.76 63.71
C PRO A 21 -28.43 -8.34 63.97
N THR A 22 -27.87 -7.74 65.02
CA THR A 22 -27.99 -6.33 65.34
C THR A 22 -27.72 -5.49 64.10
N ARG A 23 -28.66 -4.60 63.77
CA ARG A 23 -28.71 -3.78 62.54
C ARG A 23 -27.49 -2.86 62.32
N LEU A 24 -26.51 -2.82 63.23
CA LEU A 24 -25.32 -1.97 63.09
C LEU A 24 -24.14 -2.61 62.32
N ARG A 25 -24.09 -3.94 62.14
CA ARG A 25 -22.96 -4.57 61.39
C ARG A 25 -23.16 -4.64 59.88
N ARG A 26 -24.39 -4.48 59.37
CA ARG A 26 -24.66 -4.47 57.92
C ARG A 26 -24.30 -3.14 57.25
N SER A 27 -24.36 -2.03 57.99
CA SER A 27 -24.01 -0.71 57.45
C SER A 27 -22.50 -0.52 57.28
N VAL A 28 -21.68 -1.07 58.18
CA VAL A 28 -20.21 -0.95 58.07
C VAL A 28 -19.65 -1.80 56.93
N VAL A 29 -20.20 -3.01 56.71
CA VAL A 29 -19.78 -3.87 55.58
C VAL A 29 -20.28 -3.32 54.24
N ALA A 30 -21.50 -2.78 54.17
CA ALA A 30 -22.00 -2.15 52.95
C ALA A 30 -21.23 -0.86 52.59
N VAL A 31 -20.84 -0.06 53.58
CA VAL A 31 -20.00 1.13 53.36
C VAL A 31 -18.56 0.73 53.00
N LEU A 32 -17.98 -0.31 53.62
CA LEU A 32 -16.64 -0.77 53.21
C LEU A 32 -16.63 -1.36 51.80
N VAL A 33 -17.66 -2.11 51.40
CA VAL A 33 -17.78 -2.65 50.02
C VAL A 33 -18.06 -1.53 49.02
N ALA A 34 -18.86 -0.52 49.37
CA ALA A 34 -19.07 0.64 48.52
C ALA A 34 -17.80 1.51 48.41
N VAL A 35 -17.03 1.68 49.48
CA VAL A 35 -15.77 2.44 49.46
C VAL A 35 -14.67 1.66 48.72
N VAL A 36 -14.61 0.33 48.82
CA VAL A 36 -13.69 -0.50 48.02
C VAL A 36 -14.14 -0.58 46.56
N ALA A 37 -15.44 -0.60 46.26
CA ALA A 37 -15.95 -0.54 44.89
C ALA A 37 -15.74 0.84 44.25
N VAL A 38 -15.92 1.93 45.00
CA VAL A 38 -15.64 3.29 44.53
C VAL A 38 -14.12 3.53 44.46
N ALA A 39 -13.31 3.00 45.38
CA ALA A 39 -11.85 3.00 45.26
C ALA A 39 -11.36 2.13 44.09
N ALA A 40 -11.98 0.99 43.81
CA ALA A 40 -11.66 0.17 42.63
C ALA A 40 -12.12 0.82 41.31
N LEU A 41 -13.23 1.58 41.33
CA LEU A 41 -13.71 2.36 40.19
C LEU A 41 -12.92 3.66 39.98
N THR A 42 -12.32 4.24 41.03
CA THR A 42 -11.49 5.45 40.93
C THR A 42 -10.01 5.15 40.70
N VAL A 43 -9.52 3.99 41.13
CA VAL A 43 -8.17 3.51 40.81
C VAL A 43 -8.16 2.75 39.47
N GLY A 44 -9.28 2.15 39.06
CA GLY A 44 -9.46 1.54 37.74
C GLY A 44 -9.76 2.53 36.60
N SER A 45 -10.14 3.78 36.90
CA SER A 45 -10.49 4.81 35.91
C SER A 45 -9.44 5.91 35.74
N CYS A 46 -8.29 5.81 36.39
CA CYS A 46 -7.21 6.82 36.32
C CYS A 46 -5.87 6.26 35.80
N ALA A 47 -5.85 5.05 35.22
CA ALA A 47 -4.66 4.44 34.65
C ALA A 47 -4.85 3.87 33.22
N GLU A 48 -5.81 4.40 32.47
CA GLU A 48 -5.71 4.53 31.01
C GLU A 48 -5.40 6.00 30.70
N ALA A 49 -4.33 6.52 31.31
CA ALA A 49 -3.58 7.57 30.66
C ALA A 49 -3.18 6.99 29.30
N ALA A 50 -3.87 7.44 28.25
CA ALA A 50 -3.71 7.00 26.87
C ALA A 50 -2.24 6.70 26.61
N ARG A 51 -1.89 5.40 26.60
CA ARG A 51 -0.62 5.00 26.02
C ARG A 51 -0.78 5.30 24.56
N ASP A 52 -0.21 6.44 24.21
CA ASP A 52 -0.14 6.96 22.87
C ASP A 52 0.28 5.83 21.94
N THR A 53 -0.68 5.25 21.22
CA THR A 53 -0.38 4.09 20.40
C THR A 53 0.55 4.54 19.29
N ARG A 54 1.33 3.60 18.73
CA ARG A 54 2.19 3.90 17.58
C ARG A 54 1.42 4.65 16.48
N GLY A 55 0.17 4.25 16.21
CA GLY A 55 -0.69 4.92 15.23
C GLY A 55 -1.12 6.33 15.62
N ASP A 56 -1.43 6.58 16.89
CA ASP A 56 -1.73 7.94 17.39
C ASP A 56 -0.54 8.89 17.22
N GLN A 57 0.68 8.39 17.45
CA GLN A 57 1.93 9.13 17.24
C GLN A 57 2.13 9.48 15.76
N VAL A 58 1.94 8.51 14.84
CA VAL A 58 2.02 8.76 13.39
C VAL A 58 1.07 9.87 12.98
N TYR A 59 -0.23 9.75 13.30
CA TYR A 59 -1.23 10.76 12.96
C TYR A 59 -0.85 12.15 13.46
N ARG A 60 -0.46 12.24 14.74
CA ARG A 60 -0.08 13.52 15.36
C ARG A 60 1.09 14.16 14.65
N ILE A 61 2.16 13.39 14.39
CA ILE A 61 3.36 13.90 13.72
C ILE A 61 2.99 14.42 12.32
N LEU A 62 2.30 13.62 11.51
CA LEU A 62 1.91 14.02 10.15
C LEU A 62 1.03 15.27 10.15
N LYS A 63 0.08 15.37 11.08
CA LYS A 63 -0.79 16.54 11.24
C LYS A 63 -0.02 17.79 11.68
N GLN A 64 0.83 17.66 12.70
CA GLN A 64 1.63 18.78 13.23
C GLN A 64 2.59 19.34 12.18
N GLN A 65 3.18 18.46 11.36
CA GLN A 65 4.07 18.84 10.26
C GLN A 65 3.31 19.32 9.01
N ARG A 66 1.97 19.34 9.02
CA ARG A 66 1.11 19.72 7.89
C ARG A 66 1.39 18.92 6.61
N LEU A 67 1.67 17.64 6.79
CA LEU A 67 1.95 16.69 5.71
C LEU A 67 0.69 16.00 5.19
N LEU A 68 -0.39 15.98 5.96
CA LEU A 68 -1.67 15.41 5.50
C LEU A 68 -2.31 16.30 4.43
N GLU A 69 -2.70 15.71 3.31
CA GLU A 69 -3.38 16.38 2.21
C GLU A 69 -4.61 15.58 1.75
N ASP A 70 -5.79 16.21 1.77
CA ASP A 70 -7.04 15.62 1.29
C ASP A 70 -7.15 15.77 -0.25
N TYR A 71 -6.44 14.93 -0.98
CA TYR A 71 -6.49 14.91 -2.45
C TYR A 71 -7.57 13.93 -2.95
N MET A 72 -8.56 14.43 -3.70
CA MET A 72 -9.70 13.64 -4.22
C MET A 72 -10.39 12.74 -3.16
N PRO A 73 -10.88 13.31 -2.04
CA PRO A 73 -11.40 12.53 -0.91
C PRO A 73 -12.55 11.60 -1.28
N GLU A 74 -13.48 12.02 -2.14
CA GLU A 74 -14.64 11.20 -2.55
C GLU A 74 -14.22 9.95 -3.34
N ALA A 75 -13.26 10.09 -4.27
CA ALA A 75 -12.75 8.96 -5.05
C ALA A 75 -11.96 7.98 -4.15
N MET A 76 -11.17 8.50 -3.21
CA MET A 76 -10.41 7.68 -2.28
C MET A 76 -11.32 6.96 -1.28
N ASP A 77 -12.37 7.62 -0.79
CA ASP A 77 -13.39 7.01 0.07
C ASP A 77 -14.13 5.89 -0.67
N ASP A 78 -14.52 6.09 -1.93
CA ASP A 78 -15.17 5.04 -2.74
C ASP A 78 -14.24 3.83 -2.98
N ILE A 79 -12.98 4.08 -3.34
CA ILE A 79 -11.99 3.00 -3.54
C ILE A 79 -11.85 2.21 -2.24
N MET A 80 -11.55 2.87 -1.12
CA MET A 80 -11.38 2.20 0.16
C MET A 80 -12.66 1.49 0.63
N ALA A 81 -13.84 2.07 0.42
CA ALA A 81 -15.10 1.43 0.76
C ALA A 81 -15.29 0.11 -0.02
N SER A 82 -14.99 0.11 -1.31
CA SER A 82 -15.09 -1.10 -2.13
C SER A 82 -14.07 -2.17 -1.74
N LEU A 83 -12.82 -1.78 -1.45
CA LEU A 83 -11.76 -2.69 -0.99
C LEU A 83 -12.12 -3.33 0.35
N ILE A 84 -12.60 -2.53 1.31
CA ILE A 84 -13.00 -3.02 2.64
C ILE A 84 -14.23 -3.93 2.56
N ALA A 85 -15.22 -3.58 1.73
CA ALA A 85 -16.40 -4.41 1.54
C ALA A 85 -16.05 -5.78 0.92
N ALA A 86 -15.12 -5.80 -0.03
CA ALA A 86 -14.73 -7.04 -0.71
C ALA A 86 -13.84 -7.95 0.15
N THR A 87 -12.95 -7.39 0.98
CA THR A 87 -12.08 -8.20 1.85
C THR A 87 -12.81 -8.74 3.08
N GLY A 88 -13.69 -7.93 3.71
CA GLY A 88 -14.37 -8.30 4.96
C GLY A 88 -13.46 -8.52 6.17
N GLN A 89 -12.14 -8.32 6.05
CA GLN A 89 -11.14 -8.56 7.11
C GLN A 89 -11.05 -7.44 8.14
N TRP A 90 -11.44 -6.21 7.79
CA TRP A 90 -11.36 -5.03 8.65
C TRP A 90 -12.75 -4.45 8.89
N ASP A 91 -12.97 -3.88 10.08
CA ASP A 91 -14.26 -3.30 10.49
C ASP A 91 -14.64 -2.04 9.68
N GLY A 92 -13.69 -1.49 8.93
CA GLY A 92 -13.84 -0.23 8.20
C GLY A 92 -12.50 0.40 7.85
N PHE A 93 -12.55 1.64 7.39
CA PHE A 93 -11.38 2.44 7.09
C PHE A 93 -11.56 3.89 7.55
N ARG A 94 -10.46 4.65 7.57
CA ARG A 94 -10.44 6.10 7.75
C ARG A 94 -9.34 6.74 6.92
N ILE A 95 -9.63 7.88 6.30
CA ILE A 95 -8.64 8.67 5.54
C ILE A 95 -8.36 9.99 6.25
N ASN A 96 -7.09 10.28 6.55
CA ASN A 96 -6.63 11.53 7.19
C ASN A 96 -7.34 11.89 8.53
N ARG A 97 -7.89 10.91 9.24
CA ARG A 97 -8.54 11.08 10.55
C ARG A 97 -7.68 10.54 11.70
N PRO A 98 -7.96 10.92 12.96
CA PRO A 98 -7.31 10.32 14.11
C PRO A 98 -7.34 8.80 14.05
N TYR A 99 -6.21 8.19 14.43
CA TYR A 99 -5.99 6.75 14.41
C TYR A 99 -7.10 6.01 15.16
N ARG A 100 -7.51 4.87 14.62
CA ARG A 100 -8.42 3.95 15.30
C ARG A 100 -8.01 2.51 15.04
N GLN A 101 -7.72 1.79 16.11
CA GLN A 101 -7.42 0.36 16.06
C GLN A 101 -8.61 -0.43 15.48
N GLY A 102 -8.31 -1.49 14.73
CA GLY A 102 -9.29 -2.35 14.06
C GLY A 102 -9.74 -1.84 12.68
N LEU A 103 -9.39 -0.60 12.32
CA LEU A 103 -9.63 -0.05 10.98
C LEU A 103 -8.35 0.00 10.16
N VAL A 104 -8.48 0.00 8.83
CA VAL A 104 -7.40 0.42 7.94
C VAL A 104 -7.30 1.95 8.00
N ASN A 105 -6.18 2.47 8.51
CA ASN A 105 -5.97 3.91 8.63
C ASN A 105 -5.10 4.39 7.46
N VAL A 106 -5.67 5.21 6.58
CA VAL A 106 -4.98 5.75 5.40
C VAL A 106 -4.57 7.19 5.65
N TYR A 107 -3.29 7.50 5.49
CA TYR A 107 -2.77 8.86 5.51
C TYR A 107 -2.22 9.24 4.14
N MET A 108 -2.85 10.24 3.55
CA MET A 108 -2.43 10.83 2.29
C MET A 108 -1.43 11.93 2.59
N VAL A 109 -0.19 11.73 2.17
CA VAL A 109 0.98 12.51 2.58
C VAL A 109 1.49 13.31 1.38
N ASP A 110 1.61 14.63 1.54
CA ASP A 110 2.32 15.49 0.59
C ASP A 110 3.83 15.37 0.83
N THR A 111 4.47 14.43 0.13
CA THR A 111 5.90 14.19 0.26
C THR A 111 6.75 15.36 -0.23
N GLY A 112 6.21 16.23 -1.10
CA GLY A 112 6.88 17.45 -1.56
C GLY A 112 7.12 18.48 -0.46
N ARG A 113 6.46 18.34 0.70
CA ARG A 113 6.70 19.16 1.90
C ARG A 113 7.63 18.51 2.90
N LEU A 114 8.08 17.28 2.66
CA LEU A 114 9.05 16.62 3.54
C LEU A 114 10.36 17.40 3.49
N ARG A 115 10.85 17.77 4.67
CA ARG A 115 12.19 18.33 4.85
C ARG A 115 13.21 17.20 4.92
N ASP A 116 14.50 17.50 4.86
CA ASP A 116 15.58 16.49 4.86
C ASP A 116 15.50 15.48 6.03
N ARG A 117 14.96 15.87 7.19
CA ARG A 117 14.80 14.98 8.33
C ARG A 117 13.51 14.18 8.24
N ASN A 118 13.60 12.85 8.39
CA ASN A 118 12.44 11.96 8.48
C ASN A 118 11.68 12.21 9.81
N PRO A 119 10.45 12.76 9.77
CA PRO A 119 9.66 13.03 10.97
C PRO A 119 9.18 11.77 11.70
N LEU A 120 9.16 10.60 11.05
CA LEU A 120 8.73 9.32 11.62
C LEU A 120 9.92 8.39 11.95
N ALA A 121 11.15 8.92 11.99
CA ALA A 121 12.36 8.12 12.23
C ALA A 121 12.35 7.39 13.58
N GLU A 122 11.83 8.02 14.64
CA GLU A 122 11.71 7.42 15.97
C GLU A 122 10.74 6.22 15.99
N LEU A 123 9.83 6.17 15.02
CA LEU A 123 8.93 5.06 14.80
C LEU A 123 9.49 4.05 13.78
N GLU A 124 10.74 4.19 13.33
CA GLU A 124 11.32 3.30 12.32
C GLU A 124 10.51 3.24 11.00
N ILE A 125 9.71 4.27 10.70
CA ILE A 125 8.94 4.35 9.44
C ILE A 125 9.75 5.16 8.43
N PRO A 126 10.19 4.57 7.30
CA PRO A 126 11.04 5.25 6.32
C PRO A 126 10.20 6.14 5.38
N ILE A 127 9.59 7.22 5.89
CA ILE A 127 8.67 8.07 5.10
C ILE A 127 9.31 8.72 3.88
N HIS A 128 10.64 8.87 3.83
CA HIS A 128 11.35 9.35 2.63
C HIS A 128 11.29 8.35 1.47
N GLY A 129 11.11 7.06 1.76
CA GLY A 129 10.84 6.03 0.76
C GLY A 129 9.41 6.09 0.19
N LEU A 130 8.55 6.97 0.73
CA LEU A 130 7.17 7.15 0.25
C LEU A 130 7.10 7.97 -1.03
N ALA A 131 8.09 8.82 -1.34
CA ALA A 131 8.03 9.72 -2.50
C ALA A 131 7.77 8.93 -3.80
N GLY A 132 6.64 9.22 -4.47
CA GLY A 132 6.17 8.50 -5.65
C GLY A 132 5.65 7.08 -5.37
N ASN A 133 5.26 6.75 -4.15
CA ASN A 133 4.83 5.40 -3.75
C ASN A 133 3.74 5.40 -2.65
N ALA A 134 3.31 4.19 -2.24
CA ALA A 134 2.61 3.93 -0.99
C ALA A 134 3.46 3.04 -0.07
N LEU A 135 3.10 2.98 1.22
CA LEU A 135 3.80 2.20 2.24
C LEU A 135 2.83 1.73 3.33
N ALA A 136 2.81 0.43 3.59
CA ALA A 136 2.20 -0.15 4.77
C ALA A 136 3.13 -0.08 6.02
N ASP A 137 2.62 0.43 7.14
CA ASP A 137 3.17 0.18 8.47
C ASP A 137 2.39 -0.96 9.12
N GLU A 138 2.89 -2.18 8.95
CA GLU A 138 2.19 -3.42 9.32
C GLU A 138 1.96 -3.51 10.83
N VAL A 139 2.80 -2.85 11.64
CA VAL A 139 2.66 -2.81 13.11
C VAL A 139 1.41 -2.05 13.54
N SER A 140 1.07 -0.95 12.86
CA SER A 140 -0.04 -0.08 13.27
C SER A 140 -1.30 -0.29 12.45
N GLY A 141 -1.25 -1.02 11.33
CA GLY A 141 -2.38 -1.10 10.39
C GLY A 141 -2.59 0.21 9.63
N ILE A 142 -1.50 0.92 9.31
CA ILE A 142 -1.51 2.22 8.63
C ILE A 142 -1.04 2.05 7.20
N LEU A 143 -1.73 2.69 6.26
CA LEU A 143 -1.28 2.92 4.90
C LEU A 143 -0.87 4.38 4.74
N LEU A 144 0.35 4.62 4.30
CA LEU A 144 0.82 5.94 3.88
C LEU A 144 0.80 5.99 2.36
N VAL A 145 0.26 7.06 1.77
CA VAL A 145 0.15 7.20 0.32
C VAL A 145 0.65 8.57 -0.09
N ASP A 146 1.62 8.65 -1.00
CA ASP A 146 2.07 9.93 -1.54
C ASP A 146 0.99 10.56 -2.44
N THR A 147 0.57 11.79 -2.13
CA THR A 147 -0.35 12.51 -3.01
C THR A 147 0.31 12.92 -4.33
N GLY A 148 1.65 13.06 -4.36
CA GLY A 148 2.40 13.25 -5.60
C GLY A 148 2.20 12.13 -6.61
N LEU A 149 2.14 10.88 -6.14
CA LEU A 149 1.82 9.72 -6.97
C LEU A 149 0.39 9.78 -7.50
N LEU A 150 -0.60 10.06 -6.65
CA LEU A 150 -2.00 10.15 -7.08
C LEU A 150 -2.22 11.28 -8.11
N LYS A 151 -1.62 12.45 -7.89
CA LYS A 151 -1.60 13.56 -8.86
C LYS A 151 -0.99 13.13 -10.19
N SER A 152 0.07 12.31 -10.13
CA SER A 152 0.73 11.76 -11.31
C SER A 152 -0.12 10.72 -12.04
N PHE A 153 -0.89 9.89 -11.32
CA PHE A 153 -1.87 8.99 -11.94
C PHE A 153 -2.94 9.77 -12.69
N VAL A 154 -3.57 10.76 -12.06
CA VAL A 154 -4.58 11.62 -12.68
C VAL A 154 -4.01 12.32 -13.92
N THR A 155 -2.81 12.90 -13.79
CA THR A 155 -2.15 13.60 -14.91
C THR A 155 -1.89 12.66 -16.08
N ALA A 156 -1.26 11.51 -15.82
CA ALA A 156 -0.92 10.56 -16.88
C ALA A 156 -2.17 9.95 -17.52
N ALA A 157 -3.20 9.65 -16.73
CA ALA A 157 -4.49 9.15 -17.22
C ALA A 157 -5.20 10.17 -18.12
N ILE A 158 -5.20 11.45 -17.75
CA ILE A 158 -5.81 12.51 -18.57
C ILE A 158 -5.01 12.73 -19.85
N LEU A 159 -3.68 12.76 -19.79
CA LEU A 159 -2.85 12.88 -20.99
C LEU A 159 -3.08 11.70 -21.94
N TYR A 160 -3.13 10.48 -21.39
CA TYR A 160 -3.41 9.28 -22.17
C TYR A 160 -4.82 9.28 -22.79
N ALA A 161 -5.83 9.78 -22.06
CA ALA A 161 -7.22 9.78 -22.53
C ALA A 161 -7.55 10.91 -23.50
N THR A 162 -6.81 12.03 -23.46
CA THR A 162 -7.17 13.26 -24.20
C THR A 162 -6.14 13.67 -25.26
N THR A 163 -5.02 12.96 -25.37
CA THR A 163 -3.97 13.23 -26.35
C THR A 163 -3.53 11.94 -27.07
N GLU A 164 -2.65 12.06 -28.06
CA GLU A 164 -2.02 10.89 -28.70
C GLU A 164 -0.85 10.31 -27.89
N MET A 165 -0.59 10.84 -26.70
CA MET A 165 0.52 10.43 -25.84
C MET A 165 0.22 9.07 -25.21
N ASP A 166 1.09 8.08 -25.47
CA ASP A 166 1.01 6.80 -24.77
C ASP A 166 1.36 6.94 -23.27
N THR A 167 1.09 5.89 -22.50
CA THR A 167 1.35 5.91 -21.04
C THR A 167 2.82 6.13 -20.70
N LEU A 168 3.75 5.61 -21.49
CA LEU A 168 5.19 5.77 -21.23
C LEU A 168 5.62 7.22 -21.45
N ALA A 169 5.21 7.81 -22.57
CA ALA A 169 5.47 9.21 -22.89
C ALA A 169 4.85 10.16 -21.84
N ALA A 170 3.64 9.85 -21.34
CA ALA A 170 3.01 10.62 -20.26
C ALA A 170 3.83 10.58 -18.97
N VAL A 171 4.31 9.40 -18.56
CA VAL A 171 5.19 9.25 -17.38
C VAL A 171 6.51 9.98 -17.58
N GLY A 172 7.10 9.86 -18.78
CA GLY A 172 8.32 10.58 -19.14
C GLY A 172 8.14 12.10 -19.06
N ALA A 173 7.02 12.63 -19.55
CA ALA A 173 6.73 14.06 -19.53
C ALA A 173 6.55 14.59 -18.10
N ILE A 174 5.82 13.85 -17.25
CA ILE A 174 5.65 14.18 -15.82
C ILE A 174 7.01 14.18 -15.12
N SER A 175 7.82 13.14 -15.35
CA SER A 175 9.14 13.04 -14.73
C SER A 175 10.10 14.13 -15.19
N ALA A 176 10.03 14.53 -16.46
CA ALA A 176 10.90 15.55 -17.03
C ALA A 176 10.56 16.98 -16.54
N ARG A 177 9.27 17.29 -16.40
CA ARG A 177 8.81 18.66 -16.08
C ARG A 177 8.46 18.86 -14.61
N GLY A 178 8.31 17.78 -13.86
CA GLY A 178 7.76 17.77 -12.51
C GLY A 178 6.23 17.88 -12.51
N ILE A 179 5.60 17.31 -11.49
CA ILE A 179 4.14 17.25 -11.41
C ILE A 179 3.49 18.65 -11.35
N ASP A 180 4.17 19.64 -10.76
CA ASP A 180 3.66 21.01 -10.65
C ASP A 180 3.49 21.71 -12.01
N ALA A 181 4.24 21.31 -13.04
CA ALA A 181 4.07 21.84 -14.39
C ALA A 181 2.71 21.47 -15.00
N PHE A 182 2.05 20.44 -14.45
CA PHE A 182 0.74 19.95 -14.89
C PHE A 182 -0.39 20.32 -13.94
N ARG A 183 -0.20 21.36 -13.13
CA ARG A 183 -1.19 21.77 -12.12
C ARG A 183 -2.57 22.07 -12.70
N ASP A 184 -2.63 22.56 -13.93
CA ASP A 184 -3.91 22.83 -14.62
C ASP A 184 -4.66 21.54 -15.02
N ILE A 185 -4.03 20.37 -14.89
CA ILE A 185 -4.63 19.06 -15.12
C ILE A 185 -5.10 18.43 -13.80
N TRP A 186 -4.22 18.35 -12.79
CA TRP A 186 -4.47 17.55 -11.58
C TRP A 186 -5.05 18.32 -10.39
N ASP A 187 -5.00 19.66 -10.37
CA ASP A 187 -5.49 20.48 -9.24
C ASP A 187 -7.00 20.76 -9.42
N PRO A 188 -7.89 20.24 -8.55
CA PRO A 188 -9.33 20.48 -8.68
C PRO A 188 -9.75 21.96 -8.58
N LYS A 189 -8.89 22.81 -8.01
CA LYS A 189 -9.12 24.27 -7.98
C LYS A 189 -8.95 24.91 -9.36
N ARG A 190 -8.18 24.29 -10.24
CA ARG A 190 -7.90 24.77 -11.61
C ARG A 190 -8.66 23.98 -12.66
N ASN A 191 -8.78 22.67 -12.46
CA ASN A 191 -9.55 21.77 -13.31
C ASN A 191 -10.83 21.31 -12.61
N ARG A 192 -11.92 22.07 -12.79
CA ARG A 192 -13.22 21.72 -12.18
C ARG A 192 -13.80 20.41 -12.70
N ALA A 193 -13.37 19.92 -13.86
CA ALA A 193 -13.85 18.64 -14.40
C ALA A 193 -13.48 17.46 -13.49
N LEU A 194 -12.46 17.60 -12.64
CA LEU A 194 -12.12 16.58 -11.64
C LEU A 194 -13.19 16.39 -10.55
N LEU A 195 -14.01 17.42 -10.29
CA LEU A 195 -15.03 17.38 -9.24
C LEU A 195 -16.35 16.75 -9.71
N SER A 196 -16.56 16.65 -11.01
CA SER A 196 -17.79 16.09 -11.61
C SER A 196 -17.54 14.79 -12.36
N ALA A 197 -16.31 14.27 -12.34
CA ALA A 197 -15.95 13.05 -13.05
C ALA A 197 -16.48 11.83 -12.28
N ASP A 198 -17.07 10.90 -13.03
CA ASP A 198 -17.56 9.62 -12.52
C ASP A 198 -16.84 8.45 -13.19
N TYR A 199 -17.23 7.22 -12.86
CA TYR A 199 -16.61 6.01 -13.41
C TYR A 199 -16.85 5.81 -14.92
N THR A 200 -17.73 6.61 -15.54
CA THR A 200 -17.90 6.62 -17.01
C THR A 200 -16.86 7.50 -17.71
N THR A 201 -16.18 8.36 -16.94
CA THR A 201 -15.13 9.23 -17.47
C THR A 201 -13.85 8.40 -17.68
N PRO A 202 -13.27 8.33 -18.91
CA PRO A 202 -12.19 7.39 -19.22
C PRO A 202 -10.96 7.50 -18.31
N TRP A 203 -10.51 8.72 -17.99
CA TRP A 203 -9.34 8.91 -17.12
C TRP A 203 -9.57 8.41 -15.69
N VAL A 204 -10.82 8.45 -15.20
CA VAL A 204 -11.18 7.97 -13.85
C VAL A 204 -10.95 6.47 -13.77
N GLN A 205 -11.30 5.70 -14.80
CA GLN A 205 -11.08 4.25 -14.81
C GLN A 205 -9.59 3.90 -14.68
N TYR A 206 -8.72 4.63 -15.37
CA TYR A 206 -7.28 4.44 -15.28
C TYR A 206 -6.73 4.83 -13.91
N ALA A 207 -7.02 6.06 -13.44
CA ALA A 207 -6.47 6.58 -12.20
C ALA A 207 -7.01 5.87 -10.96
N SER A 208 -8.32 5.59 -10.91
CA SER A 208 -8.94 4.89 -9.78
C SER A 208 -8.53 3.42 -9.72
N GLY A 209 -8.44 2.71 -10.85
CA GLY A 209 -7.96 1.33 -10.83
C GLY A 209 -6.48 1.22 -10.47
N ALA A 210 -5.65 2.20 -10.86
CA ALA A 210 -4.26 2.27 -10.43
C ALA A 210 -4.13 2.48 -8.92
N ALA A 211 -4.88 3.44 -8.37
CA ALA A 211 -4.92 3.68 -6.93
C ALA A 211 -5.49 2.47 -6.16
N ALA A 212 -6.54 1.82 -6.68
CA ALA A 212 -7.14 0.63 -6.08
C ALA A 212 -6.15 -0.54 -6.03
N PHE A 213 -5.40 -0.80 -7.11
CA PHE A 213 -4.36 -1.83 -7.11
C PHE A 213 -3.24 -1.53 -6.11
N LEU A 214 -2.74 -0.29 -6.10
CA LEU A 214 -1.71 0.13 -5.15
C LEU A 214 -2.17 -0.05 -3.70
N LEU A 215 -3.37 0.42 -3.36
CA LEU A 215 -3.94 0.29 -2.02
C LEU A 215 -4.19 -1.18 -1.65
N ALA A 216 -4.75 -1.97 -2.56
CA ALA A 216 -4.99 -3.39 -2.34
C ALA A 216 -3.68 -4.15 -2.11
N HIS A 217 -2.60 -3.79 -2.82
CA HIS A 217 -1.27 -4.33 -2.60
C HIS A 217 -0.77 -4.00 -1.18
N GLU A 218 -0.82 -2.74 -0.77
CA GLU A 218 -0.39 -2.35 0.58
C GLU A 218 -1.27 -2.95 1.68
N MET A 219 -2.57 -3.12 1.44
CA MET A 219 -3.47 -3.89 2.32
C MET A 219 -3.02 -5.35 2.44
N GLY A 220 -2.46 -5.93 1.37
CA GLY A 220 -1.85 -7.26 1.40
C GLY A 220 -0.70 -7.34 2.40
N HIS A 221 0.19 -6.33 2.45
CA HIS A 221 1.23 -6.25 3.48
C HIS A 221 0.65 -6.16 4.90
N LEU A 222 -0.46 -5.42 5.08
CA LEU A 222 -1.16 -5.39 6.37
C LEU A 222 -1.78 -6.75 6.75
N ALA A 223 -2.38 -7.46 5.79
CA ALA A 223 -3.04 -8.74 6.01
C ALA A 223 -2.04 -9.87 6.31
N ILE A 224 -0.91 -9.89 5.61
CA ILE A 224 0.19 -10.83 5.88
C ILE A 224 0.81 -10.51 7.25
N GLY A 225 0.86 -9.22 7.60
CA GLY A 225 1.42 -8.75 8.85
C GLY A 225 2.95 -8.85 8.87
N ARG A 226 3.52 -8.50 10.02
CA ARG A 226 4.97 -8.44 10.19
C ARG A 226 5.55 -9.84 10.51
N ASP A 227 5.49 -10.76 9.56
CA ASP A 227 6.17 -12.05 9.65
C ASP A 227 7.44 -12.07 8.77
N ASP A 228 8.60 -11.63 9.29
CA ASP A 228 9.91 -12.21 8.89
C ASP A 228 11.12 -11.73 9.74
N PRO A 229 11.91 -12.64 10.34
CA PRO A 229 13.30 -12.46 10.78
C PRO A 229 14.27 -11.80 9.78
N SER A 230 13.99 -11.81 8.48
CA SER A 230 14.85 -11.24 7.42
C SER A 230 15.04 -9.72 7.49
N ARG A 231 14.12 -8.98 8.15
CA ARG A 231 14.28 -7.54 8.46
C ARG A 231 15.36 -7.26 9.52
N ARG A 232 15.88 -8.29 10.21
CA ARG A 232 17.02 -8.18 11.16
C ARG A 232 18.38 -8.46 10.53
N LEU A 233 18.44 -8.82 9.25
CA LEU A 233 19.71 -9.00 8.60
C LEU A 233 20.36 -7.63 8.39
N PRO A 234 21.55 -7.38 8.96
CA PRO A 234 22.22 -6.11 8.80
C PRO A 234 22.36 -5.77 7.30
N PRO A 235 22.23 -4.49 6.91
CA PRO A 235 22.45 -4.10 5.54
C PRO A 235 23.81 -4.62 5.08
N MET A 236 23.85 -5.35 3.95
CA MET A 236 25.10 -5.79 3.37
C MET A 236 25.91 -4.54 3.04
N ARG A 237 27.08 -4.43 3.66
CA ARG A 237 28.02 -3.35 3.40
C ARG A 237 28.86 -3.75 2.20
N PHE A 238 28.72 -3.00 1.12
CA PHE A 238 29.54 -3.15 -0.07
C PHE A 238 30.70 -2.15 0.01
N ALA A 239 31.89 -2.56 -0.43
CA ALA A 239 33.08 -1.71 -0.42
C ALA A 239 32.97 -0.55 -1.43
N SER A 240 32.16 -0.73 -2.48
CA SER A 240 31.84 0.31 -3.46
C SER A 240 30.39 0.20 -3.97
N LYS A 241 29.91 1.27 -4.63
CA LYS A 241 28.64 1.22 -5.39
C LYS A 241 28.70 0.11 -6.46
N ALA A 242 29.85 -0.07 -7.11
CA ALA A 242 30.05 -1.10 -8.14
C ALA A 242 29.93 -2.53 -7.60
N ASP A 243 30.45 -2.83 -6.40
CA ASP A 243 30.33 -4.16 -5.78
C ASP A 243 28.89 -4.49 -5.39
N ARG A 244 28.14 -3.48 -4.94
CA ARG A 244 26.69 -3.60 -4.70
C ARG A 244 25.96 -3.90 -6.00
N ASP A 245 26.29 -3.18 -7.05
CA ASP A 245 25.64 -3.35 -8.35
C ASP A 245 25.97 -4.74 -8.94
N LEU A 246 27.19 -5.22 -8.78
CA LEU A 246 27.62 -6.58 -9.16
C LEU A 246 26.87 -7.68 -8.43
N PHE A 247 26.66 -7.52 -7.13
CA PHE A 247 25.95 -8.48 -6.30
C PHE A 247 24.49 -8.68 -6.74
N TRP A 248 23.84 -7.61 -7.21
CA TRP A 248 22.43 -7.63 -7.63
C TRP A 248 22.24 -7.95 -9.12
N ALA A 249 23.32 -8.15 -9.88
CA ALA A 249 23.37 -7.94 -11.32
C ALA A 249 22.44 -8.83 -12.16
N CYS A 250 21.96 -9.98 -11.65
CA CYS A 250 21.06 -10.88 -12.37
C CYS A 250 20.21 -11.73 -11.40
N PRO A 251 18.96 -12.10 -11.77
CA PRO A 251 18.11 -13.00 -11.00
C PRO A 251 18.77 -14.31 -10.56
N ASP A 252 19.69 -14.84 -11.38
CA ASP A 252 20.41 -16.09 -11.13
C ASP A 252 21.46 -16.00 -10.00
N LEU A 253 21.80 -14.78 -9.55
CA LEU A 253 22.81 -14.51 -8.51
C LEU A 253 22.20 -14.08 -7.17
N ILE A 254 20.87 -14.02 -7.08
CA ILE A 254 20.16 -13.42 -5.96
C ILE A 254 20.15 -14.35 -4.72
N GLN A 255 20.77 -13.88 -3.63
CA GLN A 255 20.83 -14.55 -2.33
C GLN A 255 19.47 -14.61 -1.60
N ARG A 256 19.33 -15.59 -0.68
CA ARG A 256 18.13 -15.95 0.10
C ARG A 256 17.28 -14.79 0.65
N LYS A 257 17.89 -13.64 1.02
CA LYS A 257 17.18 -12.46 1.56
C LYS A 257 16.17 -11.87 0.55
N TYR A 258 16.53 -11.81 -0.72
CA TYR A 258 15.65 -11.25 -1.75
C TYR A 258 14.56 -12.23 -2.17
N ALA A 259 14.81 -13.53 -2.06
CA ALA A 259 13.75 -14.52 -2.26
C ALA A 259 12.62 -14.34 -1.24
N ALA A 260 12.96 -14.03 0.02
CA ALA A 260 11.97 -13.75 1.06
C ALA A 260 11.18 -12.46 0.79
N ILE A 261 11.86 -11.35 0.45
CA ILE A 261 11.19 -10.09 0.07
C ILE A 261 10.29 -10.30 -1.15
N GLN A 262 10.77 -11.00 -2.19
CA GLN A 262 9.96 -11.30 -3.37
C GLN A 262 8.76 -12.19 -3.07
N ALA A 263 8.86 -13.09 -2.10
CA ALA A 263 7.75 -13.92 -1.66
C ALA A 263 6.69 -13.08 -0.92
N LEU A 264 7.11 -12.20 -0.01
CA LEU A 264 6.21 -11.27 0.69
C LEU A 264 5.47 -10.37 -0.30
N GLU A 265 6.21 -9.76 -1.20
CA GLU A 265 5.67 -8.89 -2.24
C GLU A 265 4.75 -9.62 -3.22
N ARG A 266 5.07 -10.88 -3.56
CA ARG A 266 4.19 -11.73 -4.37
C ARG A 266 2.90 -12.03 -3.61
N ALA A 267 2.97 -12.34 -2.32
CA ALA A 267 1.78 -12.57 -1.50
C ALA A 267 0.90 -11.30 -1.41
N ALA A 268 1.51 -10.11 -1.34
CA ALA A 268 0.79 -8.84 -1.39
C ALA A 268 0.14 -8.59 -2.77
N ASP A 269 0.84 -8.90 -3.86
CA ASP A 269 0.28 -8.87 -5.21
C ASP A 269 -0.89 -9.87 -5.39
N ASP A 270 -0.75 -11.07 -4.84
CA ASP A 270 -1.77 -12.14 -4.89
C ASP A 270 -3.02 -11.71 -4.12
N PHE A 271 -2.84 -11.13 -2.93
CA PHE A 271 -3.92 -10.54 -2.14
C PHE A 271 -4.64 -9.43 -2.93
N ALA A 272 -3.89 -8.53 -3.57
CA ALA A 272 -4.47 -7.45 -4.36
C ALA A 272 -5.31 -7.98 -5.53
N VAL A 273 -4.80 -8.97 -6.27
CA VAL A 273 -5.50 -9.60 -7.39
C VAL A 273 -6.76 -10.30 -6.93
N GLU A 274 -6.68 -11.10 -5.86
CA GLU A 274 -7.84 -11.79 -5.30
C GLU A 274 -8.92 -10.78 -4.87
N LEU A 275 -8.51 -9.70 -4.20
CA LEU A 275 -9.42 -8.66 -3.76
C LEU A 275 -10.11 -7.95 -4.93
N LEU A 276 -9.33 -7.48 -5.91
CA LEU A 276 -9.87 -6.76 -7.05
C LEU A 276 -10.73 -7.64 -7.96
N SER A 277 -10.48 -8.95 -8.01
CA SER A 277 -11.27 -9.91 -8.79
C SER A 277 -12.71 -10.08 -8.31
N GLN A 278 -13.02 -9.57 -7.10
CA GLN A 278 -14.36 -9.62 -6.49
C GLN A 278 -15.14 -8.32 -6.68
N ILE A 279 -14.50 -7.25 -7.16
CA ILE A 279 -15.11 -5.92 -7.24
C ILE A 279 -15.56 -5.65 -8.67
N THR A 280 -16.87 -5.77 -8.89
CA THR A 280 -17.50 -5.40 -10.17
C THR A 280 -18.05 -3.97 -10.14
N PHE A 281 -18.33 -3.42 -11.32
CA PHE A 281 -19.12 -2.19 -11.41
C PHE A 281 -20.48 -2.34 -10.68
N PRO A 282 -21.01 -1.26 -10.08
CA PRO A 282 -22.33 -1.29 -9.48
C PRO A 282 -23.41 -1.74 -10.48
N PRO A 283 -24.45 -2.45 -10.01
CA PRO A 283 -25.58 -2.82 -10.86
C PRO A 283 -26.18 -1.61 -11.59
N GLY A 284 -26.43 -1.75 -12.88
CA GLY A 284 -27.03 -0.69 -13.71
C GLY A 284 -26.05 0.29 -14.35
N VAL A 285 -24.74 0.21 -14.05
CA VAL A 285 -23.71 1.02 -14.74
C VAL A 285 -23.35 0.43 -16.11
N LEU A 286 -23.23 -0.90 -16.20
CA LEU A 286 -22.90 -1.63 -17.42
C LEU A 286 -23.98 -2.67 -17.74
N THR A 287 -24.09 -3.05 -19.01
CA THR A 287 -25.01 -4.09 -19.48
C THR A 287 -24.61 -5.49 -19.01
N GLU A 288 -23.30 -5.71 -18.80
CA GLU A 288 -22.75 -6.96 -18.28
C GLU A 288 -21.87 -6.68 -17.06
N PRO A 289 -21.83 -7.58 -16.05
CA PRO A 289 -20.94 -7.43 -14.91
C PRO A 289 -19.48 -7.48 -15.36
N MET A 290 -18.74 -6.41 -15.10
CA MET A 290 -17.30 -6.30 -15.40
C MET A 290 -16.53 -5.88 -14.16
N LEU A 291 -15.25 -6.28 -14.07
CA LEU A 291 -14.35 -5.84 -13.02
C LEU A 291 -14.14 -4.32 -13.06
N ARG A 292 -14.33 -3.67 -11.91
CA ARG A 292 -14.31 -2.21 -11.79
C ARG A 292 -12.92 -1.61 -12.02
N TYR A 293 -11.90 -2.26 -11.48
CA TYR A 293 -10.55 -1.69 -11.38
C TYR A 293 -9.53 -2.35 -12.32
N GLU A 294 -9.93 -3.36 -13.10
CA GLU A 294 -9.02 -4.11 -13.96
C GLU A 294 -8.30 -3.24 -14.99
N VAL A 295 -9.01 -2.32 -15.65
CA VAL A 295 -8.42 -1.42 -16.66
C VAL A 295 -7.32 -0.55 -16.05
N GLY A 296 -7.59 0.06 -14.90
CA GLY A 296 -6.61 0.91 -14.21
C GLY A 296 -5.47 0.12 -13.57
N ALA A 297 -5.71 -1.10 -13.07
CA ALA A 297 -4.68 -1.99 -12.56
C ALA A 297 -3.70 -2.42 -13.68
N ASN A 298 -4.23 -2.78 -14.86
CA ASN A 298 -3.45 -3.00 -16.08
C ASN A 298 -2.61 -1.79 -16.46
N TRP A 299 -3.25 -0.62 -16.50
CA TRP A 299 -2.59 0.63 -16.84
C TRP A 299 -1.49 1.02 -15.84
N TYR A 300 -1.70 0.81 -14.53
CA TYR A 300 -0.73 1.06 -13.47
C TYR A 300 0.59 0.29 -13.67
N ILE A 301 0.52 -0.92 -14.21
CA ILE A 301 1.72 -1.71 -14.49
C ILE A 301 2.53 -1.09 -15.62
N VAL A 302 1.89 -0.62 -16.68
CA VAL A 302 2.57 0.14 -17.76
C VAL A 302 3.13 1.46 -17.22
N TYR A 303 2.38 2.16 -16.38
CA TYR A 303 2.83 3.37 -15.69
C TYR A 303 4.09 3.11 -14.84
N SER A 304 4.10 2.00 -14.08
CA SER A 304 5.23 1.58 -13.24
C SER A 304 6.46 1.20 -14.07
N ILE A 305 6.27 0.52 -15.19
CA ILE A 305 7.31 0.25 -16.19
C ILE A 305 7.91 1.57 -16.70
N GLY A 306 7.08 2.56 -17.04
CA GLY A 306 7.53 3.89 -17.45
C GLY A 306 8.43 4.56 -16.42
N ASN A 307 8.05 4.51 -15.14
CA ASN A 307 8.87 5.06 -14.06
C ASN A 307 10.22 4.36 -13.92
N GLN A 308 10.25 3.02 -14.04
CA GLN A 308 11.52 2.28 -14.04
C GLN A 308 12.38 2.64 -15.24
N MET A 309 11.79 2.79 -16.43
CA MET A 309 12.50 3.21 -17.64
C MET A 309 13.10 4.62 -17.52
N VAL A 310 12.37 5.56 -16.91
CA VAL A 310 12.89 6.91 -16.61
C VAL A 310 14.08 6.83 -15.66
N ARG A 311 13.94 6.11 -14.53
CA ARG A 311 15.05 5.94 -13.57
C ARG A 311 16.27 5.28 -14.22
N ALA A 312 16.02 4.33 -15.12
CA ALA A 312 17.07 3.61 -15.82
C ALA A 312 17.85 4.51 -16.77
N LEU A 313 17.20 5.48 -17.41
CA LEU A 313 17.87 6.47 -18.24
C LEU A 313 18.97 7.20 -17.47
N SER A 314 18.70 7.59 -16.23
CA SER A 314 19.68 8.26 -15.36
C SER A 314 20.82 7.34 -14.93
N ALA A 315 20.60 6.03 -14.91
CA ALA A 315 21.55 5.04 -14.39
C ALA A 315 22.40 4.33 -15.48
N THR A 316 22.17 4.62 -16.78
CA THR A 316 22.85 3.89 -17.88
C THR A 316 23.42 4.79 -18.96
N ASN A 317 24.48 4.32 -19.62
CA ASN A 317 25.08 4.94 -20.80
C ASN A 317 24.93 4.09 -22.07
N SER A 318 24.23 2.95 -21.99
CA SER A 318 24.06 2.06 -23.14
C SER A 318 23.37 2.79 -24.31
N PRO A 319 24.01 2.90 -25.49
CA PRO A 319 23.42 3.58 -26.65
C PRO A 319 22.13 2.91 -27.13
N PHE A 320 22.07 1.57 -27.05
CA PHE A 320 20.90 0.78 -27.40
C PHE A 320 19.69 1.17 -26.54
N ILE A 321 19.90 1.26 -25.23
CA ILE A 321 18.88 1.59 -24.25
C ILE A 321 18.39 3.02 -24.43
N ARG A 322 19.32 3.96 -24.64
CA ARG A 322 18.96 5.36 -24.93
C ARG A 322 18.12 5.46 -26.19
N ARG A 323 18.48 4.73 -27.26
CA ARG A 323 17.70 4.71 -28.50
C ARG A 323 16.31 4.12 -28.28
N MET A 324 16.19 3.04 -27.51
CA MET A 324 14.90 2.44 -27.18
C MET A 324 14.01 3.43 -26.40
N LEU A 325 14.56 4.07 -25.36
CA LEU A 325 13.84 5.08 -24.56
C LEU A 325 13.42 6.28 -25.41
N GLN A 326 14.26 6.72 -26.35
CA GLN A 326 13.92 7.78 -27.29
C GLN A 326 12.72 7.42 -28.18
N VAL A 327 12.64 6.17 -28.62
CA VAL A 327 11.49 5.67 -29.40
C VAL A 327 10.22 5.62 -28.55
N GLN A 328 10.33 5.19 -27.30
CA GLN A 328 9.15 4.99 -26.44
C GLN A 328 8.60 6.28 -25.84
N PHE A 329 9.47 7.18 -25.38
CA PHE A 329 9.04 8.46 -24.82
C PHE A 329 8.77 9.52 -25.90
N GLY A 330 9.27 9.30 -27.11
CA GLY A 330 9.34 10.32 -28.16
C GLY A 330 10.57 11.22 -27.99
N PRO A 331 11.02 11.85 -29.09
CA PRO A 331 12.29 12.58 -29.13
C PRO A 331 12.32 13.79 -28.19
N GLU A 332 11.20 14.52 -28.06
CA GLU A 332 11.11 15.71 -27.22
C GLU A 332 11.19 15.37 -25.73
N VAL A 333 10.39 14.41 -25.27
CA VAL A 333 10.38 13.96 -23.87
C VAL A 333 11.72 13.36 -23.51
N PHE A 334 12.30 12.54 -24.40
CA PHE A 334 13.62 11.98 -24.19
C PHE A 334 14.69 13.07 -24.04
N ALA A 335 14.70 14.10 -24.89
CA ALA A 335 15.67 15.19 -24.79
C ALA A 335 15.57 15.94 -23.46
N MET A 336 14.35 16.19 -22.95
CA MET A 336 14.14 16.81 -21.64
C MET A 336 14.63 15.91 -20.49
N LEU A 337 14.29 14.62 -20.52
CA LEU A 337 14.77 13.67 -19.52
C LEU A 337 16.29 13.55 -19.50
N ASP A 338 16.91 13.53 -20.69
CA ASP A 338 18.35 13.41 -20.84
C ASP A 338 19.10 14.64 -20.34
N ALA A 339 18.55 15.83 -20.58
CA ALA A 339 19.09 17.10 -20.08
C ALA A 339 19.05 17.19 -18.55
N ASN A 340 18.09 16.52 -17.90
CA ASN A 340 17.93 16.52 -16.43
C ASN A 340 18.74 15.41 -15.73
N ARG A 341 19.59 14.67 -16.45
CA ARG A 341 20.41 13.63 -15.84
C ARG A 341 21.45 14.22 -14.89
N THR A 342 21.51 13.69 -13.67
CA THR A 342 22.56 14.00 -12.70
C THR A 342 23.78 13.10 -12.90
N ASP A 343 24.95 13.60 -12.51
CA ASP A 343 26.20 12.81 -12.52
C ASP A 343 26.33 11.84 -11.34
N ASP A 344 25.56 12.03 -10.26
CA ASP A 344 25.45 11.04 -9.18
C ASP A 344 24.48 9.93 -9.60
N ARG A 345 25.04 8.93 -10.29
CA ARG A 345 24.27 7.82 -10.87
C ARG A 345 24.15 6.70 -9.84
N PRO A 346 22.94 6.27 -9.47
CA PRO A 346 22.78 4.93 -8.90
C PRO A 346 23.21 3.91 -9.95
N GLY A 347 23.71 2.76 -9.50
CA GLY A 347 23.95 1.64 -10.40
C GLY A 347 22.69 1.22 -11.13
N SER A 348 22.83 0.85 -12.40
CA SER A 348 21.71 0.41 -13.24
C SER A 348 20.95 -0.75 -12.61
N VAL A 349 21.62 -1.63 -11.87
CA VAL A 349 21.03 -2.82 -11.26
C VAL A 349 20.02 -2.51 -10.17
N GLN A 350 20.33 -1.57 -9.27
CA GLN A 350 19.41 -1.17 -8.18
C GLN A 350 18.09 -0.60 -8.74
N VAL A 351 18.12 -0.06 -9.96
CA VAL A 351 16.93 0.49 -10.63
C VAL A 351 16.01 -0.62 -11.15
N PHE A 352 16.56 -1.76 -11.60
CA PHE A 352 15.78 -2.88 -12.15
C PHE A 352 15.36 -3.92 -11.12
N PHE A 353 16.12 -4.03 -10.03
CA PHE A 353 15.85 -4.96 -8.96
C PHE A 353 15.84 -4.24 -7.60
N PRO A 354 14.96 -3.23 -7.42
CA PRO A 354 14.88 -2.53 -6.15
C PRO A 354 14.45 -3.50 -5.03
N GLU A 355 14.93 -3.24 -3.81
CA GLU A 355 14.52 -3.98 -2.59
C GLU A 355 13.04 -3.76 -2.24
N THR A 356 12.40 -2.78 -2.86
CA THR A 356 11.01 -2.34 -2.60
C THR A 356 10.31 -2.07 -3.93
N HIS A 357 8.97 -2.01 -3.92
CA HIS A 357 8.09 -1.56 -5.02
C HIS A 357 8.76 -0.56 -6.01
N PRO A 358 8.62 -0.72 -7.34
CA PRO A 358 7.55 -1.44 -8.03
C PRO A 358 7.77 -2.94 -8.22
N ALA A 359 6.70 -3.66 -8.53
CA ALA A 359 6.75 -5.08 -8.85
C ALA A 359 7.83 -5.39 -9.91
N ASN A 360 8.56 -6.48 -9.66
CA ASN A 360 9.30 -7.15 -10.73
C ASN A 360 8.32 -7.41 -11.88
N ILE A 361 8.66 -7.04 -13.11
CA ILE A 361 7.76 -7.08 -14.28
C ILE A 361 7.10 -8.45 -14.45
N ARG A 362 7.81 -9.53 -14.07
CA ARG A 362 7.24 -10.87 -14.06
C ARG A 362 6.07 -11.01 -13.09
N ARG A 363 6.20 -10.51 -11.85
CA ARG A 363 5.10 -10.52 -10.87
C ARG A 363 3.93 -9.67 -11.36
N ALA A 364 4.22 -8.48 -11.88
CA ALA A 364 3.19 -7.59 -12.44
C ALA A 364 2.41 -8.29 -13.55
N HIS A 365 3.10 -8.92 -14.50
CA HIS A 365 2.49 -9.69 -15.58
C HIS A 365 1.69 -10.91 -15.08
N ASP A 366 2.21 -11.66 -14.12
CA ASP A 366 1.53 -12.80 -13.50
C ASP A 366 0.24 -12.35 -12.79
N SER A 367 0.26 -11.20 -12.12
CA SER A 367 -0.92 -10.59 -11.49
C SER A 367 -1.98 -10.15 -12.50
N LEU A 368 -1.57 -9.55 -13.62
CA LEU A 368 -2.51 -9.17 -14.69
C LEU A 368 -3.19 -10.38 -15.31
N LYS A 369 -2.42 -11.40 -15.68
CA LYS A 369 -3.00 -12.62 -16.26
C LYS A 369 -4.06 -13.25 -15.35
N ARG A 370 -3.88 -13.15 -14.03
CA ARG A 370 -4.85 -13.68 -13.07
C ARG A 370 -6.11 -12.81 -12.96
N LEU A 371 -5.98 -11.49 -13.01
CA LEU A 371 -7.16 -10.61 -13.14
C LEU A 371 -7.91 -10.90 -14.44
N GLU A 372 -7.19 -11.06 -15.55
CA GLU A 372 -7.76 -11.34 -16.87
C GLU A 372 -8.49 -12.70 -16.93
N GLN A 373 -8.11 -13.65 -16.07
CA GLN A 373 -8.77 -14.96 -15.93
C GLN A 373 -10.10 -14.90 -15.16
N SER A 374 -10.44 -13.77 -14.54
CA SER A 374 -11.72 -13.59 -13.86
C SER A 374 -12.89 -13.77 -14.85
N PRO A 375 -14.02 -14.40 -14.43
CA PRO A 375 -15.21 -14.48 -15.27
C PRO A 375 -15.78 -13.10 -15.63
N TYR A 376 -15.48 -12.06 -14.85
CA TYR A 376 -15.92 -10.68 -15.07
C TYR A 376 -14.87 -9.81 -15.78
N SER A 377 -13.82 -10.43 -16.31
CA SER A 377 -12.70 -9.73 -16.94
C SER A 377 -13.14 -8.93 -18.18
N VAL A 378 -12.69 -7.68 -18.29
CA VAL A 378 -12.82 -6.87 -19.51
C VAL A 378 -11.96 -7.41 -20.66
N ALA A 379 -10.92 -8.20 -20.37
CA ALA A 379 -10.07 -8.79 -21.40
C ALA A 379 -10.82 -9.77 -22.31
N ARG A 380 -11.98 -10.27 -21.87
CA ARG A 380 -12.91 -11.06 -22.70
C ARG A 380 -13.41 -10.30 -23.93
N PHE A 381 -13.42 -8.96 -23.87
CA PHE A 381 -13.92 -8.08 -24.91
C PHE A 381 -12.80 -7.27 -25.58
N GLN A 382 -11.71 -6.98 -24.86
CA GLN A 382 -10.58 -6.19 -25.36
C GLN A 382 -9.24 -6.74 -24.83
N PRO A 383 -8.41 -7.37 -25.68
CA PRO A 383 -7.10 -7.85 -25.26
C PRO A 383 -6.22 -6.73 -24.70
N SER A 384 -5.53 -7.00 -23.60
CA SER A 384 -4.62 -6.05 -22.94
C SER A 384 -3.47 -5.64 -23.87
N THR A 385 -3.23 -4.33 -23.99
CA THR A 385 -2.12 -3.75 -24.75
C THR A 385 -0.79 -3.77 -23.97
N SER A 386 -0.84 -4.17 -22.69
CA SER A 386 0.30 -4.15 -21.76
C SER A 386 1.37 -5.19 -22.11
N ALA A 387 1.01 -6.29 -22.79
CA ALA A 387 1.92 -7.39 -23.11
C ALA A 387 3.15 -6.95 -23.94
N ALA A 388 2.95 -6.07 -24.93
CA ALA A 388 4.04 -5.55 -25.75
C ALA A 388 5.02 -4.68 -24.93
N LYS A 389 4.49 -3.88 -23.99
CA LYS A 389 5.29 -3.01 -23.10
C LYS A 389 6.07 -3.83 -22.07
N ILE A 390 5.47 -4.91 -21.57
CA ILE A 390 6.11 -5.89 -20.68
C ILE A 390 7.27 -6.59 -21.40
N ALA A 391 7.04 -7.15 -22.58
CA ALA A 391 8.08 -7.83 -23.36
C ALA A 391 9.25 -6.91 -23.71
N MET A 392 8.95 -5.66 -24.07
CA MET A 392 9.98 -4.63 -24.30
C MET A 392 10.82 -4.36 -23.04
N PHE A 393 10.19 -4.27 -21.86
CA PHE A 393 10.93 -4.07 -20.62
C PHE A 393 11.80 -5.29 -20.27
N GLU A 394 11.36 -6.51 -20.55
CA GLU A 394 12.19 -7.70 -20.37
C GLU A 394 13.45 -7.64 -21.24
N LEU A 395 13.34 -7.23 -22.51
CA LEU A 395 14.50 -7.00 -23.38
C LEU A 395 15.42 -5.93 -22.82
N PHE A 396 14.86 -4.89 -22.20
CA PHE A 396 15.60 -3.81 -21.56
C PHE A 396 16.43 -4.31 -20.37
N VAL A 397 15.83 -5.11 -19.49
CA VAL A 397 16.51 -5.75 -18.36
C VAL A 397 17.62 -6.69 -18.86
N GLN A 398 17.33 -7.51 -19.87
CA GLN A 398 18.32 -8.42 -20.47
C GLN A 398 19.53 -7.66 -21.05
N ALA A 399 19.28 -6.54 -21.75
CA ALA A 399 20.34 -5.71 -22.30
C ALA A 399 21.23 -5.09 -21.21
N GLN A 400 20.64 -4.64 -20.09
CA GLN A 400 21.39 -4.12 -18.94
C GLN A 400 22.23 -5.20 -18.26
N CYS A 401 21.63 -6.36 -18.02
CA CYS A 401 22.33 -7.50 -17.43
C CYS A 401 23.52 -7.93 -18.30
N ARG A 402 23.38 -7.87 -19.63
CA ARG A 402 24.48 -8.14 -20.58
C ARG A 402 25.59 -7.10 -20.49
N ASP A 403 25.27 -5.82 -20.58
CA ASP A 403 26.26 -4.71 -20.49
C ASP A 403 27.04 -4.78 -19.16
N LEU A 404 26.38 -5.18 -18.07
CA LEU A 404 27.03 -5.39 -16.77
C LEU A 404 27.95 -6.62 -16.76
N LYS A 405 27.50 -7.75 -17.32
CA LYS A 405 28.36 -8.95 -17.48
C LYS A 405 29.59 -8.64 -18.33
N ASP A 406 29.46 -7.86 -19.40
CA ASP A 406 30.60 -7.50 -20.26
C ASP A 406 31.60 -6.58 -19.54
N ARG A 407 31.13 -5.67 -18.67
CA ARG A 407 32.00 -4.75 -17.90
C ARG A 407 32.74 -5.41 -16.76
N TYR A 408 32.20 -6.48 -16.17
CA TYR A 408 32.71 -7.03 -14.92
C TYR A 408 32.95 -8.55 -14.92
N GLY A 409 32.45 -9.28 -15.93
CA GLY A 409 32.66 -10.72 -16.13
C GLY A 409 33.84 -11.06 -17.03
N GLY A 410 34.61 -10.05 -17.47
CA GLY A 410 35.90 -10.23 -18.13
C GLY A 410 37.02 -10.44 -17.11
N SER A 411 37.08 -11.63 -16.52
CA SER A 411 38.25 -12.16 -15.80
C SER A 411 38.49 -13.60 -16.23
#